data_AF-A0A2E9KVA3-F1
#
_entry.id   AF-A0A2E9KVA3-F1
#
_cell.length_a   1.000
_cell.length_b   1.000
_cell.length_c   1.000
_cell.angle_alpha   90.00
_cell.angle_beta   90.00
_cell.angle_gamma   90.00
#
_symmetry.space_group_name_H-M   'P 1'
#
loop_
_entity.id
_entity.type
_entity.pdbx_description
1 polymer ?
#
loop_
_entity_poly.entity_id
_entity_poly.type
_entity_poly.pdbx_seq_one_letter_code
_entity_poly.pdbx_strand_id
1 'polypeptide(L)'
;MNLRKSFYLTGNFVIYFGLFLLAPLIFYFFLDSNHVTFFDGDNLLQAIPFFASSLVTLLCGYGLRIASHNSEAMDKDLTRKDGFFLASLVWILAGVFGSLPYIFSSLDIYEFIGSPFHPIFQVNIFTNSFFESVSGITTTGASVLTPFPDVVEQHKLLIAWRSLTQWLGGIGIILLVLIVFPRISVGVMQIASDQEGTGPQRERMTPRIYQTGLILFYIYMALTLVLLCLLYFVGNMSLYDSIVHTF
;
A
#
# COMPACT_ATOMS: atom_id res chain seq x y z
N MET A 1 -8.12 8.00 25.31
CA MET A 1 -7.93 7.86 23.86
C MET A 1 -7.55 9.22 23.34
N ASN A 2 -6.36 9.36 22.77
CA ASN A 2 -5.83 10.61 22.24
C ASN A 2 -6.13 10.67 20.73
N LEU A 3 -7.34 11.15 20.40
CA LEU A 3 -7.81 11.24 19.02
C LEU A 3 -6.95 12.18 18.18
N ARG A 4 -6.50 13.31 18.75
CA ARG A 4 -5.65 14.27 18.04
C ARG A 4 -4.33 13.66 17.59
N LYS A 5 -3.63 12.97 18.50
CA LYS A 5 -2.39 12.24 18.14
C LYS A 5 -2.63 11.14 17.11
N SER A 6 -3.74 10.42 17.23
CA SER A 6 -4.11 9.37 16.28
C SER A 6 -4.35 9.92 14.87
N PHE A 7 -5.11 11.02 14.75
CA PHE A 7 -5.33 11.70 13.47
C PHE A 7 -4.06 12.33 12.90
N TYR A 8 -3.18 12.87 13.76
CA TYR A 8 -1.89 13.41 13.33
C TYR A 8 -1.00 12.33 12.70
N LEU A 9 -0.89 11.17 13.35
CA LEU A 9 -0.13 10.03 12.82
C LEU A 9 -0.78 9.44 11.57
N THR A 10 -2.11 9.43 11.52
CA THR A 10 -2.84 9.04 10.31
C THR A 10 -2.54 10.01 9.16
N GLY A 11 -2.49 11.32 9.41
CA GLY A 11 -2.07 12.32 8.42
C GLY A 11 -0.65 12.08 7.91
N ASN A 12 0.29 11.73 8.78
CA ASN A 12 1.65 11.34 8.37
C ASN A 12 1.63 10.10 7.46
N PHE A 13 0.87 9.06 7.82
CA PHE A 13 0.70 7.89 6.97
C PHE A 13 0.16 8.28 5.59
N VAL A 14 -0.90 9.09 5.53
CA VAL A 14 -1.50 9.55 4.26
C VAL A 14 -0.49 10.33 3.43
N ILE A 15 0.37 11.17 4.04
CA ILE A 15 1.44 11.87 3.32
C ILE A 15 2.43 10.88 2.70
N TYR A 16 2.93 9.91 3.48
CA TYR A 16 3.89 8.91 2.96
C TYR A 16 3.25 8.02 1.88
N PHE A 17 1.99 7.64 2.05
CA PHE A 17 1.22 6.89 1.06
C PHE A 17 0.99 7.72 -0.21
N GLY A 18 0.74 9.02 -0.06
CA GLY A 18 0.67 9.98 -1.17
C GLY A 18 1.94 10.00 -2.01
N LEU A 19 3.12 10.04 -1.36
CA LEU A 19 4.40 9.92 -2.07
C LEU A 19 4.58 8.52 -2.70
N PHE A 20 4.14 7.47 -2.01
CA PHE A 20 4.24 6.09 -2.51
C PHE A 20 3.37 5.82 -3.74
N LEU A 21 2.29 6.57 -3.96
CA LEU A 21 1.51 6.53 -5.20
C LEU A 21 2.33 6.91 -6.43
N LEU A 22 3.49 7.54 -6.29
CA LEU A 22 4.41 7.80 -7.40
C LEU A 22 5.36 6.63 -7.69
N ALA A 23 5.44 5.61 -6.82
CA ALA A 23 6.34 4.48 -6.99
C ALA A 23 6.11 3.68 -8.29
N PRO A 24 4.86 3.46 -8.76
CA PRO A 24 4.61 2.83 -10.05
C PRO A 24 5.26 3.54 -11.24
N LEU A 25 5.54 4.85 -11.15
CA LEU A 25 6.21 5.58 -12.24
C LEU A 25 7.63 5.07 -12.52
N ILE A 26 8.27 4.40 -11.55
CA ILE A 26 9.56 3.74 -11.77
C ILE A 26 9.42 2.62 -12.82
N PHE A 27 8.24 1.99 -12.94
CA PHE A 27 8.01 0.94 -13.92
C PHE A 27 8.03 1.44 -15.36
N TYR A 28 7.90 2.75 -15.58
CA TYR A 28 8.06 3.37 -16.90
C TYR A 28 9.38 2.98 -17.56
N PHE A 29 10.47 2.88 -16.79
CA PHE A 29 11.79 2.48 -17.29
C PHE A 29 11.87 1.01 -17.74
N PHE A 30 10.90 0.17 -17.33
CA PHE A 30 10.88 -1.26 -17.61
C PHE A 30 9.85 -1.65 -18.69
N LEU A 31 9.02 -0.70 -19.17
CA LEU A 31 8.00 -0.96 -20.19
C LEU A 31 8.59 -1.20 -21.59
N ASP A 32 9.85 -0.83 -21.81
CA ASP A 32 10.46 -0.69 -23.13
C ASP A 32 11.45 -1.83 -23.42
N SER A 33 10.96 -2.87 -24.12
CA SER A 33 11.82 -3.90 -24.75
C SER A 33 11.94 -3.72 -26.26
N ASN A 34 11.17 -2.81 -26.87
CA ASN A 34 11.09 -2.64 -28.32
C ASN A 34 11.00 -1.15 -28.69
N HIS A 35 12.09 -0.40 -28.53
CA HIS A 35 12.37 0.89 -29.17
C HIS A 35 11.17 1.81 -29.44
N VAL A 36 10.36 2.10 -28.42
CA VAL A 36 9.39 3.19 -28.51
C VAL A 36 9.85 4.26 -27.53
N THR A 37 10.38 5.33 -28.12
CA THR A 37 11.03 6.46 -27.47
C THR A 37 10.36 6.89 -26.17
N PHE A 38 11.20 7.30 -25.21
CA PHE A 38 10.91 7.96 -23.92
C PHE A 38 9.85 9.10 -23.94
N PHE A 39 9.37 9.50 -25.12
CA PHE A 39 8.43 10.58 -25.38
C PHE A 39 7.23 10.14 -26.23
N ASP A 40 6.93 8.84 -26.32
CA ASP A 40 5.67 8.43 -26.94
C ASP A 40 4.53 8.87 -26.03
N GLY A 41 3.72 9.81 -26.53
CA GLY A 41 2.76 10.58 -25.74
C GLY A 41 1.79 9.71 -24.94
N ASP A 42 1.48 8.52 -25.46
CA ASP A 42 0.50 7.59 -24.88
C ASP A 42 0.99 6.96 -23.56
N ASN A 43 2.30 6.73 -23.39
CA ASN A 43 2.84 6.20 -22.14
C ASN A 43 2.91 7.25 -21.02
N LEU A 44 3.04 8.54 -21.37
CA LEU A 44 3.03 9.64 -20.41
C LEU A 44 1.63 9.88 -19.84
N LEU A 45 0.58 9.59 -20.61
CA LEU A 45 -0.81 9.69 -20.14
C LEU A 45 -1.10 8.75 -18.96
N GLN A 46 -0.48 7.56 -18.92
CA GLN A 46 -0.61 6.64 -17.80
C GLN A 46 -0.07 7.19 -16.47
N ALA A 47 0.81 8.20 -16.50
CA ALA A 47 1.36 8.81 -15.29
C ALA A 47 0.41 9.82 -14.64
N ILE A 48 -0.51 10.41 -15.43
CA ILE A 48 -1.43 11.46 -14.96
C ILE A 48 -2.30 11.00 -13.78
N PRO A 49 -2.93 9.80 -13.80
CA PRO A 49 -3.68 9.29 -12.66
C PRO A 49 -2.86 9.25 -11.37
N PHE A 50 -1.59 8.84 -11.44
CA PHE A 50 -0.72 8.73 -10.27
C PHE A 50 -0.32 10.10 -9.73
N PHE A 51 0.00 11.07 -10.58
CA PHE A 51 0.27 12.44 -10.14
C PHE A 51 -0.96 13.10 -9.51
N ALA A 52 -2.14 12.97 -10.14
CA ALA A 52 -3.39 13.48 -9.60
C ALA A 52 -3.72 12.81 -8.24
N SER A 53 -3.57 11.49 -8.15
CA SER A 53 -3.78 10.72 -6.90
C SER A 53 -2.83 11.16 -5.80
N SER A 54 -1.54 11.27 -6.11
CA SER A 54 -0.51 11.73 -5.17
C SER A 54 -0.83 13.13 -4.68
N LEU A 55 -1.18 14.08 -5.57
CA LEU A 55 -1.50 15.44 -5.19
C LEU A 55 -2.71 15.51 -4.23
N VAL A 56 -3.82 14.86 -4.59
CA VAL A 56 -5.03 14.83 -3.75
C VAL A 56 -4.73 14.19 -2.39
N THR A 57 -4.03 13.06 -2.39
CA THR A 57 -3.66 12.34 -1.16
C THR A 57 -2.75 13.17 -0.26
N LEU A 58 -1.75 13.85 -0.83
CA LEU A 58 -0.86 14.76 -0.09
C LEU A 58 -1.63 15.92 0.52
N LEU A 59 -2.53 16.57 -0.24
CA LEU A 59 -3.35 17.67 0.27
C LEU A 59 -4.24 17.20 1.43
N CYS A 60 -4.88 16.04 1.31
CA CYS A 60 -5.66 15.45 2.41
C CYS A 60 -4.78 15.11 3.62
N GLY A 61 -3.60 14.53 3.41
CA GLY A 61 -2.66 14.16 4.48
C GLY A 61 -2.11 15.36 5.23
N TYR A 62 -1.67 16.40 4.51
CA TYR A 62 -1.23 17.67 5.12
C TYR A 62 -2.38 18.39 5.81
N GLY A 63 -3.58 18.43 5.20
CA GLY A 63 -4.77 19.01 5.81
C GLY A 63 -5.12 18.32 7.13
N LEU A 64 -5.14 16.99 7.15
CA LEU A 64 -5.39 16.20 8.36
C LEU A 64 -4.31 16.42 9.43
N ARG A 65 -3.03 16.43 9.03
CA ARG A 65 -1.90 16.66 9.94
C ARG A 65 -1.95 18.04 10.59
N ILE A 66 -2.25 19.08 9.83
CA ILE A 66 -2.35 20.46 10.33
C ILE A 66 -3.57 20.60 11.25
N ALA A 67 -4.73 20.11 10.83
CA ALA A 67 -5.98 20.20 11.60
C ALA A 67 -5.93 19.43 12.93
N SER A 68 -5.11 18.39 13.02
CA SER A 68 -4.94 17.56 14.22
C SER A 68 -3.74 17.94 15.08
N HIS A 69 -2.90 18.89 14.65
CA HIS A 69 -1.70 19.27 15.37
C HIS A 69 -2.03 19.95 16.69
N ASN A 70 -1.52 19.40 17.79
CA ASN A 70 -1.67 19.95 19.12
C ASN A 70 -0.50 19.49 20.00
N SER A 71 0.31 20.44 20.49
CA SER A 71 1.54 20.16 21.23
C SER A 71 1.30 19.30 22.48
N GLU A 72 0.31 19.65 23.30
CA GLU A 72 -0.04 18.91 24.52
C GLU A 72 -0.49 17.47 24.24
N ALA A 73 -1.15 17.25 23.11
CA ALA A 73 -1.56 15.92 22.68
C ALA A 73 -0.37 15.10 22.16
N MET A 74 0.70 15.71 21.63
CA MET A 74 1.83 14.97 21.08
C MET A 74 2.75 14.42 22.16
N ASP A 75 2.85 15.09 23.30
CA ASP A 75 3.69 14.66 24.43
C ASP A 75 3.13 13.45 25.19
N LYS A 76 1.85 13.11 24.98
CA LYS A 76 1.20 11.95 25.62
C LYS A 76 1.50 10.66 24.86
N ASP A 77 1.87 9.61 25.59
CA ASP A 77 2.03 8.27 25.01
C ASP A 77 0.73 7.74 24.41
N LEU A 78 0.87 6.95 23.33
CA LEU A 78 -0.26 6.28 22.70
C LEU A 78 -0.79 5.16 23.59
N THR A 79 -2.10 5.15 23.81
CA THR A 79 -2.77 4.05 24.50
C THR A 79 -3.06 2.90 23.55
N ARG A 80 -3.40 1.72 24.08
CA ARG A 80 -3.78 0.55 23.25
C ARG A 80 -4.97 0.86 22.32
N LYS A 81 -5.96 1.63 22.81
CA LYS A 81 -7.14 2.05 22.04
C LYS A 81 -6.73 2.90 20.83
N ASP A 82 -5.75 3.79 21.00
CA ASP A 82 -5.22 4.63 19.92
C ASP A 82 -4.56 3.78 18.84
N GLY A 83 -3.81 2.73 19.23
CA GLY A 83 -3.19 1.79 18.30
C GLY A 83 -4.19 1.01 17.44
N PHE A 84 -5.27 0.47 18.03
CA PHE A 84 -6.33 -0.22 17.27
C PHE A 84 -7.06 0.72 16.32
N PHE A 85 -7.37 1.93 16.78
CA PHE A 85 -8.02 2.95 15.96
C PHE A 85 -7.13 3.36 14.77
N LEU A 86 -5.84 3.62 15.03
CA LEU A 86 -4.88 3.98 13.99
C LEU A 86 -4.72 2.86 12.97
N ALA A 87 -4.54 1.60 13.40
CA ALA A 87 -4.44 0.47 12.49
C ALA A 87 -5.68 0.38 11.57
N SER A 88 -6.88 0.48 12.14
CA SER A 88 -8.13 0.41 11.37
C SER A 88 -8.24 1.55 10.35
N LEU A 89 -7.89 2.78 10.74
CA LEU A 89 -7.88 3.93 9.83
C LEU A 89 -6.86 3.77 8.70
N VAL A 90 -5.67 3.26 9.00
CA VAL A 90 -4.61 3.05 8.00
C VAL A 90 -5.10 2.13 6.88
N TRP A 91 -5.71 0.99 7.21
CA TRP A 91 -6.24 0.06 6.20
C TRP A 91 -7.37 0.65 5.37
N ILE A 92 -8.31 1.34 6.01
CA ILE A 92 -9.43 2.00 5.32
C ILE A 92 -8.91 3.09 4.37
N LEU A 93 -8.03 3.97 4.87
CA LEU A 93 -7.49 5.08 4.09
C LEU A 93 -6.54 4.60 2.99
N ALA A 94 -5.77 3.54 3.23
CA ALA A 94 -4.98 2.91 2.17
C ALA A 94 -5.91 2.41 1.05
N GLY A 95 -7.02 1.74 1.38
CA GLY A 95 -8.04 1.32 0.42
C GLY A 95 -8.65 2.49 -0.37
N VAL A 96 -9.00 3.58 0.33
CA VAL A 96 -9.59 4.78 -0.30
C VAL A 96 -8.60 5.54 -1.17
N PHE A 97 -7.39 5.84 -0.68
CA PHE A 97 -6.42 6.59 -1.47
C PHE A 97 -5.75 5.73 -2.55
N GLY A 98 -5.62 4.42 -2.32
CA GLY A 98 -5.11 3.49 -3.30
C GLY A 98 -6.07 3.21 -4.46
N SER A 99 -7.34 3.60 -4.32
CA SER A 99 -8.32 3.53 -5.41
C SER A 99 -8.26 4.72 -6.35
N LEU A 100 -7.62 5.83 -5.95
CA LEU A 100 -7.57 7.06 -6.75
C LEU A 100 -6.92 6.86 -8.13
N PRO A 101 -5.82 6.10 -8.30
CA PRO A 101 -5.25 5.87 -9.62
C PRO A 101 -6.27 5.21 -10.57
N TYR A 102 -7.03 4.23 -10.07
CA TYR A 102 -8.08 3.56 -10.84
C TYR A 102 -9.26 4.50 -11.16
N ILE A 103 -9.64 5.38 -10.24
CA ILE A 103 -10.70 6.38 -10.47
C ILE A 103 -10.26 7.36 -11.54
N PHE A 104 -9.06 7.93 -11.42
CA PHE A 104 -8.55 8.94 -12.35
C PHE A 104 -8.18 8.37 -13.72
N SER A 105 -7.85 7.08 -13.82
CA SER A 105 -7.72 6.39 -15.10
C SER A 105 -9.06 5.94 -15.71
N SER A 106 -10.16 6.09 -14.96
CA SER A 106 -11.53 5.80 -15.44
C SER A 106 -12.28 7.07 -15.85
N LEU A 107 -11.68 8.25 -15.73
CA LEU A 107 -12.32 9.50 -16.14
C LEU A 107 -12.25 9.66 -17.66
N ASP A 108 -13.35 10.12 -18.26
CA ASP A 108 -13.47 10.37 -19.71
C ASP A 108 -12.61 11.55 -20.23
N ILE A 109 -11.70 12.06 -19.40
CA ILE A 109 -10.75 13.13 -19.76
C ILE A 109 -9.87 12.68 -20.93
N TYR A 110 -9.56 11.38 -21.05
CA TYR A 110 -8.73 10.86 -22.14
C TYR A 110 -9.44 10.88 -23.50
N GLU A 111 -10.76 10.64 -23.51
CA GLU A 111 -11.58 10.76 -24.72
C GLU A 111 -11.69 12.22 -25.17
N PHE A 112 -11.85 13.15 -24.22
CA PHE A 112 -11.87 14.59 -24.51
C PHE A 112 -10.55 15.11 -25.12
N ILE A 113 -9.41 14.51 -24.77
CA ILE A 113 -8.08 14.87 -25.28
C ILE A 113 -7.80 14.20 -26.64
N GLY A 114 -8.69 13.32 -27.13
CA GLY A 114 -8.53 12.58 -28.39
C GLY A 114 -7.47 11.49 -28.29
N SER A 115 -7.17 11.00 -27.08
CA SER A 115 -6.22 9.91 -26.87
C SER A 115 -6.85 8.55 -27.19
N PRO A 116 -6.09 7.59 -27.74
CA PRO A 116 -6.55 6.21 -27.91
C PRO A 116 -6.71 5.43 -26.59
N PHE A 117 -6.48 6.08 -25.45
CA PHE A 117 -6.52 5.47 -24.12
C PHE A 117 -7.96 5.25 -23.64
N HIS A 118 -8.35 3.97 -23.49
CA HIS A 118 -9.67 3.64 -22.96
C HIS A 118 -9.69 3.67 -21.43
N PRO A 119 -10.76 4.20 -20.81
CA PRO A 119 -10.94 4.16 -19.37
C PRO A 119 -10.84 2.73 -18.82
N ILE A 120 -10.15 2.55 -17.69
CA ILE A 120 -10.00 1.22 -17.08
C ILE A 120 -11.35 0.63 -16.60
N PHE A 121 -12.26 1.51 -16.14
CA PHE A 121 -13.64 1.16 -15.83
C PHE A 121 -14.59 2.14 -16.51
N GLN A 122 -15.60 1.61 -17.20
CA GLN A 122 -16.66 2.41 -17.84
C GLN A 122 -17.95 2.44 -17.01
N VAL A 123 -18.14 1.46 -16.11
CA VAL A 123 -19.33 1.31 -15.27
C VAL A 123 -18.89 1.08 -13.83
N ASN A 124 -19.69 1.55 -12.87
CA ASN A 124 -19.44 1.37 -11.43
C ASN A 124 -18.03 1.80 -10.99
N ILE A 125 -17.51 2.89 -11.56
CA ILE A 125 -16.12 3.37 -11.41
C ILE A 125 -15.66 3.38 -9.95
N PHE A 126 -16.44 3.97 -9.04
CA PHE A 126 -16.07 4.06 -7.62
C PHE A 126 -16.00 2.69 -6.95
N THR A 127 -17.00 1.85 -7.15
CA THR A 127 -17.08 0.52 -6.52
C THR A 127 -15.97 -0.38 -7.05
N ASN A 128 -15.75 -0.40 -8.36
CA ASN A 128 -14.74 -1.24 -8.99
C ASN A 128 -13.32 -0.80 -8.61
N SER A 129 -13.07 0.52 -8.61
CA SER A 129 -11.78 1.08 -8.19
C SER A 129 -11.48 0.81 -6.72
N PHE A 130 -12.49 0.99 -5.85
CA PHE A 130 -12.34 0.68 -4.43
C PHE A 130 -12.14 -0.82 -4.20
N PHE A 131 -12.87 -1.67 -4.93
CA PHE A 131 -12.71 -3.13 -4.86
C PHE A 131 -11.29 -3.57 -5.25
N GLU A 132 -10.76 -3.09 -6.38
CA GLU A 132 -9.39 -3.40 -6.81
C GLU A 132 -8.35 -2.97 -5.78
N SER A 133 -8.46 -1.74 -5.28
CA SER A 133 -7.55 -1.21 -4.27
C SER A 133 -7.58 -2.02 -2.97
N VAL A 134 -8.77 -2.29 -2.44
CA VAL A 134 -8.92 -3.07 -1.21
C VAL A 134 -8.43 -4.50 -1.42
N SER A 135 -8.76 -5.12 -2.56
CA SER A 135 -8.31 -6.47 -2.90
C SER A 135 -6.78 -6.56 -2.96
N GLY A 136 -6.13 -5.58 -3.59
CA GLY A 136 -4.67 -5.50 -3.66
C GLY A 136 -4.05 -5.29 -2.29
N ILE A 137 -4.45 -4.24 -1.57
CA ILE A 137 -3.89 -3.88 -0.26
C ILE A 137 -4.08 -5.00 0.77
N THR A 138 -5.22 -5.69 0.75
CA THR A 138 -5.49 -6.81 1.67
C THR A 138 -4.86 -8.14 1.22
N THR A 139 -4.14 -8.16 0.09
CA THR A 139 -3.59 -9.38 -0.52
C THR A 139 -4.63 -10.44 -0.86
N THR A 140 -5.88 -10.02 -1.11
CA THR A 140 -6.99 -10.91 -1.50
C THR A 140 -6.81 -11.43 -2.92
N GLY A 141 -6.32 -10.59 -3.84
CA GLY A 141 -6.01 -10.98 -5.22
C GLY A 141 -7.22 -11.18 -6.15
N ALA A 142 -8.44 -10.90 -5.68
CA ALA A 142 -9.64 -10.87 -6.52
C ALA A 142 -9.64 -9.65 -7.45
N SER A 143 -10.20 -9.77 -8.65
CA SER A 143 -10.21 -8.67 -9.62
C SER A 143 -11.53 -8.58 -10.39
N VAL A 144 -11.92 -7.35 -10.72
CA VAL A 144 -13.05 -6.94 -11.55
C VAL A 144 -12.60 -6.29 -12.87
N LEU A 145 -11.29 -6.31 -13.17
CA LEU A 145 -10.73 -5.84 -14.44
C LEU A 145 -11.10 -6.82 -15.58
N THR A 146 -12.01 -6.40 -16.46
CA THR A 146 -12.43 -7.18 -17.64
C THR A 146 -12.70 -6.25 -18.83
N PRO A 147 -12.31 -6.60 -20.08
CA PRO A 147 -11.64 -7.83 -20.48
C PRO A 147 -10.10 -7.78 -20.34
N PHE A 148 -9.54 -8.84 -19.76
CA PHE A 148 -8.13 -9.20 -19.89
C PHE A 148 -7.95 -9.97 -21.22
N PRO A 149 -6.91 -9.73 -22.05
CA PRO A 149 -5.68 -8.98 -21.77
C PRO A 149 -5.61 -7.56 -22.38
N ASP A 150 -6.60 -7.10 -23.14
CA ASP A 150 -6.52 -5.81 -23.87
C ASP A 150 -6.32 -4.60 -22.92
N VAL A 151 -6.85 -4.68 -21.70
CA VAL A 151 -6.65 -3.67 -20.64
C VAL A 151 -5.19 -3.63 -20.13
N VAL A 152 -4.47 -4.76 -20.17
CA VAL A 152 -3.10 -4.88 -19.64
C VAL A 152 -2.10 -4.11 -20.49
N GLU A 153 -2.28 -4.13 -21.81
CA GLU A 153 -1.33 -3.45 -22.71
C GLU A 153 -1.44 -1.93 -22.58
N GLN A 154 -2.65 -1.40 -22.37
CA GLN A 154 -2.87 0.04 -22.20
C GLN A 154 -2.54 0.54 -20.79
N HIS A 155 -2.71 -0.27 -19.75
CA HIS A 155 -2.64 0.19 -18.35
C HIS A 155 -1.49 -0.42 -17.54
N LYS A 156 -0.31 -0.59 -18.13
CA LYS A 156 0.84 -1.25 -17.48
C LYS A 156 1.25 -0.61 -16.14
N LEU A 157 1.15 0.71 -15.99
CA LEU A 157 1.44 1.35 -14.69
C LEU A 157 0.40 1.00 -13.60
N LEU A 158 -0.88 0.82 -13.96
CA LEU A 158 -1.90 0.38 -13.02
C LEU A 158 -1.77 -1.10 -12.68
N ILE A 159 -1.34 -1.94 -13.63
CA ILE A 159 -1.02 -3.34 -13.34
C ILE A 159 0.16 -3.42 -12.38
N ALA A 160 1.19 -2.59 -12.57
CA ALA A 160 2.29 -2.47 -11.61
C ALA A 160 1.80 -1.99 -10.23
N TRP A 161 0.89 -1.01 -10.18
CA TRP A 161 0.26 -0.57 -8.92
C TRP A 161 -0.53 -1.68 -8.24
N ARG A 162 -1.29 -2.48 -9.00
CA ARG A 162 -2.05 -3.62 -8.48
C ARG A 162 -1.13 -4.63 -7.79
N SER A 163 -0.04 -5.02 -8.43
CA SER A 163 0.95 -5.90 -7.82
C SER A 163 1.67 -5.23 -6.64
N LEU A 164 2.06 -3.96 -6.78
CA LEU A 164 2.74 -3.22 -5.72
C LEU A 164 1.89 -3.08 -4.44
N THR A 165 0.57 -2.91 -4.59
CA THR A 165 -0.34 -2.88 -3.43
C THR A 165 -0.47 -4.22 -2.74
N GLN A 166 -0.38 -5.34 -3.46
CA GLN A 166 -0.29 -6.69 -2.87
C GLN A 166 1.02 -6.86 -2.10
N TRP A 167 2.14 -6.43 -2.68
CA TRP A 167 3.44 -6.45 -2.01
C TRP A 167 3.46 -5.59 -0.74
N LEU A 168 2.91 -4.37 -0.81
CA LEU A 168 2.76 -3.48 0.34
C LEU A 168 1.84 -4.09 1.42
N GLY A 169 0.73 -4.69 1.00
CA GLY A 169 -0.20 -5.42 1.85
C GLY A 169 0.45 -6.58 2.59
N GLY A 170 1.30 -7.34 1.90
CA GLY A 170 2.08 -8.45 2.45
C GLY A 170 2.98 -8.01 3.59
N ILE A 171 3.70 -6.90 3.42
CA ILE A 171 4.50 -6.30 4.51
C ILE A 171 3.57 -5.85 5.66
N GLY A 172 2.43 -5.25 5.32
CA GLY A 172 1.44 -4.79 6.30
C GLY A 172 0.94 -5.91 7.22
N ILE A 173 0.57 -7.07 6.68
CA ILE A 173 0.11 -8.21 7.48
C ILE A 173 1.24 -8.84 8.30
N ILE A 174 2.46 -8.93 7.76
CA ILE A 174 3.63 -9.42 8.51
C ILE A 174 3.87 -8.55 9.75
N LEU A 175 3.87 -7.22 9.60
CA LEU A 175 4.04 -6.29 10.71
C LEU A 175 2.87 -6.34 11.70
N LEU A 176 1.63 -6.49 11.21
CA LEU A 176 0.45 -6.62 12.06
C LEU A 176 0.55 -7.88 12.94
N VAL A 177 0.85 -9.03 12.34
CA VAL A 177 1.04 -10.30 13.08
C VAL A 177 2.15 -10.15 14.10
N LEU A 178 3.29 -9.54 13.74
CA LEU A 178 4.39 -9.30 14.67
C LEU A 178 4.01 -8.43 15.88
N ILE A 179 3.12 -7.44 15.70
CA ILE A 179 2.69 -6.56 16.79
C ILE A 179 1.63 -7.23 17.67
N VAL A 180 0.72 -8.00 17.07
CA VAL A 180 -0.42 -8.62 17.75
C VAL A 180 -0.04 -9.91 18.46
N PHE A 181 0.73 -10.78 17.82
CA PHE A 181 1.02 -12.14 18.31
C PHE A 181 1.75 -12.17 19.67
N PRO A 182 2.76 -11.33 19.95
CA PRO A 182 3.39 -11.29 21.28
C PRO A 182 2.40 -10.93 22.38
N ARG A 183 1.41 -10.07 22.09
CA ARG A 183 0.41 -9.67 23.08
C ARG A 183 -0.57 -10.79 23.41
N ILE A 184 -0.89 -11.64 22.44
CA ILE A 184 -1.70 -12.84 22.66
C ILE A 184 -0.91 -13.83 23.53
N SER A 185 0.36 -14.07 23.20
CA SER A 185 1.24 -14.98 23.95
C SER A 185 1.43 -14.54 25.41
N VAL A 186 1.71 -13.26 25.64
CA VAL A 186 1.82 -12.69 26.98
C VAL A 186 0.49 -12.71 27.71
N GLY A 187 -0.64 -12.50 27.02
CA GLY A 187 -1.97 -12.60 27.63
C GLY A 187 -2.30 -14.01 28.12
N VAL A 188 -1.94 -15.04 27.35
CA VAL A 188 -2.08 -16.45 27.76
C VAL A 188 -1.15 -16.78 28.93
N MET A 189 0.10 -16.29 28.87
CA MET A 189 1.06 -16.50 29.96
C MET A 189 0.68 -15.73 31.23
N GLN A 190 0.05 -14.56 31.11
CA GLN A 190 -0.53 -13.81 32.23
C GLN A 190 -1.69 -14.57 32.88
N ILE A 191 -2.60 -15.16 32.08
CA ILE A 191 -3.68 -16.01 32.62
C ILE A 191 -3.11 -17.23 33.34
N ALA A 192 -2.04 -17.83 32.80
CA ALA A 192 -1.35 -18.96 33.45
C ALA A 192 -0.56 -18.54 34.70
N SER A 193 0.08 -17.36 34.70
CA SER A 193 0.87 -16.87 35.83
C SER A 193 0.03 -16.25 36.95
N ASP A 194 -1.14 -15.68 36.62
CA ASP A 194 -2.13 -15.20 37.60
C ASP A 194 -2.71 -16.38 38.43
N GLN A 195 -2.54 -17.62 37.94
CA GLN A 195 -2.84 -18.85 38.67
C GLN A 195 -1.66 -19.37 39.53
N GLU A 196 -0.42 -18.92 39.32
CA GLU A 196 0.78 -19.55 39.93
C GLU A 196 1.73 -18.65 40.76
N GLY A 197 1.56 -17.33 40.86
CA GLY A 197 2.17 -16.59 41.99
C GLY A 197 2.67 -15.17 41.75
N THR A 198 2.74 -14.44 42.86
CA THR A 198 3.03 -13.01 42.99
C THR A 198 4.43 -12.58 42.52
N GLY A 199 4.51 -11.56 41.65
CA GLY A 199 5.74 -10.80 41.40
C GLY A 199 5.58 -9.75 40.29
N PRO A 200 6.22 -8.57 40.38
CA PRO A 200 6.01 -7.46 39.43
C PRO A 200 6.67 -7.76 38.07
N GLN A 201 5.87 -8.21 37.11
CA GLN A 201 6.27 -8.42 35.71
C GLN A 201 6.44 -7.08 34.99
N ARG A 202 7.57 -6.40 35.20
CA ARG A 202 7.91 -5.18 34.48
C ARG A 202 8.59 -5.54 33.16
N GLU A 203 7.80 -5.92 32.15
CA GLU A 203 8.35 -6.33 30.86
C GLU A 203 8.65 -5.11 29.96
N ARG A 204 9.94 -4.79 29.82
CA ARG A 204 10.46 -3.93 28.75
C ARG A 204 10.45 -4.72 27.43
N MET A 205 9.31 -4.79 26.77
CA MET A 205 9.13 -5.51 25.49
C MET A 205 9.38 -4.67 24.22
N THR A 206 9.85 -3.43 24.34
CA THR A 206 9.92 -2.49 23.20
C THR A 206 11.09 -2.67 22.21
N PRO A 207 12.32 -3.07 22.58
CA PRO A 207 13.44 -3.12 21.62
C PRO A 207 13.39 -4.30 20.64
N ARG A 208 12.81 -5.44 21.05
CA ARG A 208 12.85 -6.70 20.28
C ARG A 208 11.88 -6.73 19.11
N ILE A 209 10.74 -6.02 19.20
CA ILE A 209 9.73 -6.00 18.14
C ILE A 209 10.30 -5.34 16.89
N TYR A 210 10.98 -4.20 17.04
CA TYR A 210 11.62 -3.51 15.92
C TYR A 210 12.68 -4.39 15.23
N GLN A 211 13.56 -5.03 16.01
CA GLN A 211 14.60 -5.91 15.47
C GLN A 211 14.00 -7.13 14.73
N THR A 212 12.96 -7.74 15.30
CA THR A 212 12.26 -8.87 14.67
C THR A 212 11.57 -8.44 13.37
N GLY A 213 10.99 -7.23 13.34
CA GLY A 213 10.39 -6.65 12.15
C GLY A 213 11.38 -6.44 11.02
N LEU A 214 12.59 -5.97 11.34
CA LEU A 214 13.67 -5.85 10.35
C LEU A 214 14.10 -7.21 9.79
N ILE A 215 14.22 -8.24 10.62
CA ILE A 215 14.55 -9.60 10.15
C ILE A 215 13.50 -10.10 9.17
N LEU A 216 12.22 -9.97 9.52
CA LEU A 216 11.11 -10.40 8.65
C LEU A 216 11.08 -9.60 7.34
N PHE A 217 11.35 -8.28 7.41
CA PHE A 217 11.48 -7.45 6.21
C PHE A 217 12.63 -7.92 5.31
N TYR A 218 13.80 -8.24 5.86
CA TYR A 218 14.91 -8.76 5.07
C TYR A 218 14.60 -10.12 4.45
N ILE A 219 13.93 -11.02 5.16
CA ILE A 219 13.47 -12.31 4.61
C ILE A 219 12.50 -12.07 3.45
N TYR A 220 11.53 -11.16 3.63
CA TYR A 220 10.56 -10.80 2.60
C TYR A 220 11.26 -10.28 1.34
N MET A 221 12.17 -9.31 1.48
CA MET A 221 12.98 -8.77 0.38
C MET A 221 13.84 -9.85 -0.30
N ALA A 222 14.45 -10.75 0.46
CA ALA A 222 15.28 -11.82 -0.08
C ALA A 222 14.45 -12.81 -0.90
N LEU A 223 13.27 -13.20 -0.42
CA LEU A 223 12.36 -14.07 -1.14
C LEU A 223 11.86 -13.42 -2.43
N THR A 224 11.46 -12.14 -2.38
CA THR A 224 11.11 -11.33 -3.56
C THR A 224 12.28 -11.35 -4.57
N LEU A 225 13.51 -11.03 -4.14
CA LEU A 225 14.64 -10.97 -5.07
C LEU A 225 14.98 -12.33 -5.70
N VAL A 226 14.95 -13.41 -4.90
CA VAL A 226 15.22 -14.77 -5.40
C VAL A 226 14.18 -15.16 -6.44
N LEU A 227 12.88 -14.92 -6.17
CA LEU A 227 11.82 -15.23 -7.11
C LEU A 227 11.92 -14.39 -8.39
N LEU A 228 12.25 -13.10 -8.29
CA LEU A 228 12.51 -12.24 -9.44
C LEU A 228 13.62 -12.81 -10.33
N CYS A 229 14.75 -13.21 -9.74
CA CYS A 229 15.84 -13.83 -10.49
C CYS A 229 15.42 -15.14 -11.18
N LEU A 230 14.62 -15.97 -10.51
CA LEU A 230 14.12 -17.21 -11.10
C LEU A 230 13.17 -16.92 -12.27
N LEU A 231 12.21 -15.99 -12.13
CA LEU A 231 11.28 -15.65 -13.20
C LEU A 231 11.98 -15.03 -14.41
N TYR A 232 12.97 -14.17 -14.17
CA TYR A 232 13.72 -13.51 -15.24
C TYR A 232 14.67 -14.47 -15.97
N PHE A 233 15.56 -15.17 -15.25
CA PHE A 233 16.60 -15.99 -15.87
C PHE A 233 16.12 -17.39 -16.28
N VAL A 234 15.20 -17.99 -15.52
CA VAL A 234 14.70 -19.36 -15.76
C VAL A 234 13.35 -19.32 -16.46
N GLY A 235 12.46 -18.43 -16.04
CA GLY A 235 11.13 -18.27 -16.62
C GLY A 235 11.11 -17.55 -17.97
N ASN A 236 12.22 -16.91 -18.37
CA ASN A 236 12.35 -16.14 -19.60
C ASN A 236 11.27 -15.04 -19.75
N MET A 237 10.82 -14.49 -18.63
CA MET A 237 9.84 -13.39 -18.59
C MET A 237 10.55 -12.05 -18.80
N SER A 238 9.83 -11.03 -19.29
CA SER A 238 10.37 -9.68 -19.33
C SER A 238 10.70 -9.19 -17.92
N LEU A 239 11.59 -8.18 -17.79
CA LEU A 239 11.92 -7.63 -16.47
C LEU A 239 10.67 -7.05 -15.78
N TYR A 240 9.80 -6.39 -16.53
CA TYR A 240 8.51 -5.88 -16.04
C TYR A 240 7.64 -7.01 -15.49
N ASP A 241 7.39 -8.04 -16.29
CA ASP A 241 6.51 -9.14 -15.88
C ASP A 241 7.12 -9.88 -14.68
N SER A 242 8.44 -10.10 -14.67
CA SER A 242 9.15 -10.74 -13.56
C SER A 242 8.94 -9.99 -12.24
N ILE A 243 9.02 -8.66 -12.24
CA ILE A 243 8.78 -7.85 -11.04
C ILE A 243 7.31 -7.92 -10.62
N VAL A 244 6.38 -7.71 -11.56
CA VAL A 244 4.94 -7.70 -11.32
C VAL A 244 4.43 -9.03 -10.75
N HIS A 245 4.99 -10.16 -11.18
CA HIS A 245 4.62 -11.50 -10.71
C HIS A 245 5.31 -11.93 -9.41
N THR A 246 6.40 -11.26 -9.03
CA THR A 246 7.11 -11.53 -7.77
C THR A 246 6.40 -10.90 -6.56
N PHE A 247 5.71 -9.80 -6.81
CA PHE A 247 4.92 -9.04 -5.84
C PHE A 247 3.63 -9.75 -5.46
#